data_AF-A0A285ZP92-F1
#
_entry.id   AF-A0A285ZP92-F1
#
_cell.length_a   1.000
_cell.length_b   1.000
_cell.length_c   1.000
_cell.angle_alpha   90.00
_cell.angle_beta   90.00
_cell.angle_gamma   90.00
#
_symmetry.space_group_name_H-M   'P 1'
#
loop_
_entity.id
_entity.type
_entity.pdbx_description
1 polymer ?
#
loop_
_entity_poly.entity_id
_entity_poly.type
_entity_poly.pdbx_seq_one_letter_code
_entity_poly.pdbx_strand_id
1 'polypeptide(L)' 'MRDKFGPPTYTLTNQEIGNDKTKIAQFLKGKTGIYTVINQYPGTAGYSGHIDFIINGACINGSNAFPKGGVEKIEIWELN' A
#
# COMPACT_ATOMS: atom_id res chain seq x y z
N MET A 1 2.12 -11.11 6.45
CA MET A 1 1.87 -10.01 7.40
C MET A 1 0.81 -10.39 8.42
N ARG A 2 -0.43 -10.67 7.99
CA ARG A 2 -1.57 -10.99 8.88
C ARG A 2 -1.29 -12.08 9.91
N ASP A 3 -0.67 -13.20 9.51
CA ASP A 3 -0.41 -14.32 10.44
C ASP A 3 0.65 -14.02 11.52
N LYS A 4 1.48 -12.98 11.31
CA LYS A 4 2.56 -12.62 12.24
C LYS A 4 2.27 -11.36 13.04
N PHE A 5 1.60 -10.39 12.44
CA PHE A 5 1.34 -9.08 13.04
C PHE A 5 -0.14 -8.84 13.34
N GLY A 6 -1.02 -9.82 13.07
CA GLY A 6 -2.46 -9.65 13.20
C GLY A 6 -3.07 -8.79 12.08
N PRO A 7 -4.31 -8.30 12.25
CA PRO A 7 -4.94 -7.43 11.26
C PRO A 7 -4.14 -6.13 11.05
N PRO A 8 -4.17 -5.53 9.85
CA PRO A 8 -3.50 -4.27 9.61
C PRO A 8 -4.13 -3.13 10.41
N THR A 9 -3.32 -2.18 10.87
CA THR A 9 -3.75 -0.93 11.52
C THR A 9 -4.63 -0.11 10.58
N TYR A 10 -4.27 -0.07 9.29
CA TYR A 10 -5.04 0.63 8.27
C TYR A 10 -5.20 -0.20 7.02
N THR A 11 -6.36 -0.06 6.37
CA THR A 11 -6.63 -0.62 5.04
C THR A 11 -7.21 0.48 4.16
N LEU A 12 -6.80 0.52 2.90
CA LEU A 12 -7.40 1.33 1.86
C LEU A 12 -7.71 0.44 0.66
N THR A 13 -8.97 0.36 0.28
CA THR A 13 -9.47 -0.49 -0.80
C THR A 13 -9.56 0.26 -2.13
N ASN A 14 -9.64 -0.48 -3.23
CA ASN A 14 -9.86 0.08 -4.57
C ASN A 14 -11.10 0.97 -4.62
N GLN A 15 -12.18 0.56 -3.96
CA GLN A 15 -13.43 1.33 -3.88
C GLN A 15 -13.20 2.73 -3.28
N GLU A 16 -12.32 2.84 -2.29
CA GLU A 16 -11.97 4.13 -1.66
C GLU A 16 -10.99 4.94 -2.52
N ILE A 17 -10.02 4.27 -3.16
CA ILE A 17 -9.03 4.87 -4.07
C ILE A 17 -9.71 5.47 -5.30
N GLY A 18 -10.62 4.75 -5.95
CA GLY A 18 -11.32 5.21 -7.15
C GLY A 18 -10.38 5.66 -8.28
N ASN A 19 -9.27 4.94 -8.49
CA ASN A 19 -8.18 5.30 -9.42
C ASN A 19 -7.47 6.65 -9.14
N ASP A 20 -7.63 7.23 -7.95
CA ASP A 20 -7.03 8.51 -7.59
C ASP A 20 -5.71 8.33 -6.80
N LYS A 21 -4.60 8.73 -7.43
CA LYS A 21 -3.26 8.68 -6.81
C LYS A 21 -3.14 9.60 -5.60
N THR A 22 -3.87 10.72 -5.59
CA THR A 22 -3.80 11.71 -4.52
C THR A 22 -4.40 11.15 -3.23
N LYS A 23 -5.44 10.30 -3.33
CA LYS A 23 -6.01 9.60 -2.17
C LYS A 23 -5.03 8.61 -1.55
N ILE A 24 -4.24 7.90 -2.36
CA ILE A 24 -3.17 7.03 -1.84
C ILE A 24 -2.14 7.88 -1.10
N ALA A 25 -1.65 8.97 -1.70
CA ALA A 25 -0.66 9.84 -1.05
C ALA A 25 -1.19 10.45 0.27
N GLN A 26 -2.45 10.91 0.29
CA GLN A 26 -3.10 11.41 1.49
C GLN A 26 -3.27 10.32 2.55
N PHE A 27 -3.67 9.11 2.15
CA PHE A 27 -3.76 7.97 3.04
C PHE A 27 -2.40 7.60 3.65
N LEU A 28 -1.30 7.68 2.89
CA LEU A 28 0.03 7.33 3.41
C LEU A 28 0.62 8.41 4.33
N LYS A 29 0.22 9.68 4.17
CA LYS A 29 0.76 10.80 4.95
C LYS A 29 0.65 10.56 6.46
N GLY A 30 1.74 10.79 7.18
CA GLY A 30 1.82 10.63 8.63
C GLY A 30 2.02 9.19 9.12
N LYS A 31 1.98 8.19 8.24
CA LYS A 31 2.08 6.77 8.63
C LYS A 31 3.51 6.26 8.53
N THR A 32 3.93 5.52 9.54
CA THR A 32 5.25 4.86 9.59
C THR A 32 5.05 3.39 9.97
N GLY A 33 5.65 2.48 9.21
CA GLY A 33 5.47 1.05 9.45
C GLY A 33 5.59 0.20 8.19
N ILE A 34 5.05 -1.02 8.26
CA ILE A 34 5.09 -1.96 7.15
C ILE A 34 3.91 -1.68 6.23
N TYR A 35 4.21 -1.36 4.99
CA TYR A 35 3.28 -1.06 3.93
C TYR A 35 3.20 -2.22 2.95
N THR A 36 1.99 -2.58 2.54
CA THR A 36 1.77 -3.52 1.45
C THR A 36 0.80 -2.93 0.44
N VAL A 37 1.06 -3.19 -0.84
CA VAL A 37 0.15 -2.89 -1.95
C VAL A 37 -0.12 -4.18 -2.69
N ILE A 38 -1.39 -4.43 -3.00
CA ILE A 38 -1.82 -5.58 -3.80
C ILE A 38 -2.40 -5.04 -5.10
N ASN A 39 -1.99 -5.65 -6.21
CA ASN A 39 -2.34 -5.18 -7.55
C ASN A 39 -3.72 -5.69 -7.94
N GLN A 40 -4.51 -4.83 -8.58
CA GLN A 40 -5.80 -5.23 -9.16
C GLN A 40 -5.59 -6.15 -10.37
N TYR A 41 -4.66 -5.79 -11.25
CA TYR A 41 -4.31 -6.54 -12.45
C TYR A 41 -2.85 -6.99 -12.42
N PRO A 42 -2.54 -8.11 -11.74
CA PRO A 42 -1.17 -8.55 -11.54
C PRO A 42 -0.43 -8.92 -12.83
N GLY A 43 -1.15 -9.42 -13.85
CA GLY A 43 -0.57 -9.69 -15.18
C GLY A 43 -0.05 -8.43 -15.88
N THR A 44 -0.72 -7.29 -15.69
CA THR A 44 -0.28 -5.98 -16.23
C THR A 44 0.88 -5.40 -15.41
N ALA A 45 0.89 -5.64 -14.10
CA ALA A 45 1.95 -5.15 -13.21
C ALA A 45 3.24 -6.00 -13.28
N GLY A 46 3.13 -7.30 -13.60
CA GLY A 46 4.23 -8.26 -13.56
C GLY A 46 4.49 -8.86 -12.16
N TYR A 47 3.65 -8.56 -11.18
CA TYR A 47 3.71 -9.06 -9.80
C TYR A 47 2.34 -8.97 -9.12
N SER A 48 2.13 -9.71 -8.02
CA SER A 48 0.86 -9.72 -7.27
C SER A 48 0.72 -8.55 -6.30
N GLY A 49 1.84 -8.04 -5.80
CA GLY A 49 1.89 -6.91 -4.89
C GLY A 49 3.33 -6.56 -4.51
N HIS A 50 3.48 -5.53 -3.69
CA HIS A 50 4.77 -5.08 -3.19
C HIS A 50 4.65 -4.79 -1.70
N ILE A 51 5.76 -5.00 -0.98
CA ILE A 51 5.88 -4.73 0.45
C ILE A 51 7.08 -3.84 0.63
N ASP A 52 6.93 -2.76 1.39
CA ASP A 52 8.02 -1.88 1.77
C ASP A 52 7.81 -1.36 3.19
N PHE A 53 8.84 -0.73 3.75
CA PHE A 53 8.71 0.07 4.95
C PHE A 53 8.53 1.53 4.56
N ILE A 54 7.56 2.20 5.21
CA ILE A 54 7.29 3.62 5.00
C ILE A 54 7.67 4.42 6.24
N ILE A 55 8.19 5.64 6.02
CA ILE A 55 8.41 6.65 7.06
C ILE A 55 7.64 7.89 6.64
N ASN A 56 6.67 8.31 7.45
CA ASN A 56 5.79 9.45 7.14
C ASN A 56 5.19 9.38 5.71
N GLY A 57 4.80 8.18 5.27
CA GLY A 57 4.22 7.91 3.96
C GLY A 57 5.20 7.77 2.79
N ALA A 58 6.51 7.97 3.01
CA ALA A 58 7.54 7.75 1.99
C ALA A 58 8.10 6.33 2.09
N CYS A 59 8.13 5.58 0.98
CA CYS A 59 8.80 4.27 0.93
C CYS A 59 10.32 4.46 0.95
N ILE A 60 11.05 3.66 1.75
CA ILE A 60 12.50 3.79 1.89
C ILE A 60 13.23 3.62 0.53
N ASN A 61 12.71 2.81 -0.39
CA ASN A 61 13.38 2.49 -1.66
C ASN A 61 12.78 3.16 -2.91
N GLY A 62 11.91 4.17 -2.75
CA GLY A 62 11.28 4.87 -3.88
C GLY A 62 10.04 4.11 -4.40
N SER A 63 8.87 4.67 -4.10
CA SER A 63 7.59 3.95 -4.02
C SER A 63 7.02 3.44 -5.36
N ASN A 64 6.64 2.16 -5.40
CA ASN A 64 5.59 1.62 -6.30
C ASN A 64 4.18 1.88 -5.73
N ALA A 65 3.90 3.11 -5.26
CA ALA A 65 2.58 3.47 -4.75
C ALA A 65 1.49 3.42 -5.85
N PHE A 66 1.91 3.33 -7.11
CA PHE A 66 1.01 3.21 -8.26
C PHE A 66 1.52 2.20 -9.29
N PRO A 67 1.36 0.89 -9.04
CA PRO A 67 1.70 -0.17 -9.98
C PRO A 67 0.93 -0.01 -11.30
N LYS A 68 1.52 -0.42 -12.43
CA LYS A 68 0.91 -0.35 -13.77
C LYS A 68 -0.41 -1.13 -13.89
N GLY A 69 -0.65 -2.09 -12.99
CA GLY A 69 -1.89 -2.88 -12.90
C GLY A 69 -2.94 -2.33 -11.94
N GLY A 70 -2.81 -1.09 -11.46
CA GLY A 70 -3.73 -0.52 -10.48
C GLY A 70 -3.62 -1.16 -9.09
N VAL A 71 -4.31 -0.57 -8.13
CA VAL A 71 -4.25 -0.96 -6.72
C VAL A 71 -5.58 -1.55 -6.28
N GLU A 72 -5.56 -2.82 -5.86
CA GLU A 72 -6.72 -3.50 -5.27
C GLU A 72 -6.89 -3.10 -3.81
N LYS A 73 -5.81 -3.14 -3.05
CA LYS A 73 -5.79 -2.69 -1.66
C LYS A 73 -4.39 -2.33 -1.19
N ILE A 74 -4.35 -1.46 -0.19
CA ILE A 74 -3.18 -1.14 0.62
C ILE A 74 -3.47 -1.55 2.06
N GLU A 75 -2.50 -2.20 2.70
CA GLU A 75 -2.57 -2.55 4.12
C GLU A 75 -1.32 -2.04 4.83
N ILE A 76 -1.49 -1.43 6.00
CA ILE A 76 -0.40 -0.88 6.82
C ILE A 76 -0.45 -1.46 8.23
N TRP A 77 0.70 -1.90 8.73
CA TRP A 77 0.94 -2.19 10.14
C TRP A 77 1.86 -1.11 10.68
N GLU A 78 1.34 -0.24 11.54
CA GLU A 78 2.18 0.76 12.22
C GLU A 78 3.15 0.10 13.18
N LEU A 79 4.39 0.57 13.16
CA LEU A 79 5.44 0.13 14.07
C LEU A 79 5.76 1.32 15.00
N ASN A 80 5.60 1.11 16.31
CA ASN A 80 5.93 2.07 17.36
C ASN A 80 7.39 1.93 17.80
#